data_AF-A0A7C4TTF7-F1
#
_entry.id   AF-A0A7C4TTF7-F1
#
_cell.length_a   1.000
_cell.length_b   1.000
_cell.length_c   1.000
_cell.angle_alpha   90.00
_cell.angle_beta   90.00
_cell.angle_gamma   90.00
#
_symmetry.space_group_name_H-M   'P 1'
#
loop_
_entity.id
_entity.type
_entity.pdbx_description
1 polymer ?
#
loop_
_entity_poly.entity_id
_entity_poly.type
_entity_poly.pdbx_seq_one_letter_code
_entity_poly.pdbx_strand_id
1 'polypeptide(L)' 'AHLPPCLDVKVGDKVVIGECRPLAKTVSFVVLGKPIS' A
#
# COMPACT_ATOMS: atom_id res chain seq x y z
N ALA A 1 -4.30 4.86 0.00
CA ALA A 1 -3.69 3.68 0.65
C ALA A 1 -2.48 4.16 1.46
N HIS A 2 -2.20 3.53 2.60
CA HIS A 2 -1.06 3.85 3.46
C HIS A 2 0.17 3.04 3.01
N LEU A 3 1.30 3.71 2.82
CA LEU A 3 2.60 3.08 2.57
C LEU A 3 3.32 2.91 3.92
N PRO A 4 3.54 1.67 4.40
CA PRO A 4 4.35 1.45 5.59
C PRO A 4 5.82 1.86 5.34
N PRO A 5 6.51 2.39 6.35
CA PRO A 5 7.89 2.90 6.20
C PRO A 5 8.92 1.80 5.91
N CYS A 6 8.54 0.52 6.02
CA CYS A 6 9.40 -0.63 5.72
C CYS A 6 9.32 -1.09 4.25
N LEU A 7 8.52 -0.46 3.40
CA LEU A 7 8.40 -0.81 1.98
C LEU A 7 9.02 0.26 1.08
N ASP A 8 10.05 -0.12 0.32
CA ASP A 8 10.67 0.73 -0.70
C ASP A 8 9.87 0.69 -2.01
N VAL A 9 8.98 1.67 -2.18
CA VAL A 9 8.14 1.85 -3.37
C VAL A 9 8.42 3.22 -3.99
N LYS A 10 8.59 3.26 -5.32
CA LYS A 10 8.79 4.50 -6.08
C LYS A 10 7.57 4.84 -6.92
N VAL A 11 7.44 6.11 -7.29
CA VAL A 11 6.42 6.55 -8.23
C VAL A 11 6.60 5.80 -9.55
N GLY A 12 5.54 5.16 -10.03
CA GLY A 12 5.55 4.33 -11.24
C GLY A 12 5.60 2.81 -10.99
N ASP A 13 5.91 2.38 -9.76
CA ASP A 13 5.84 0.96 -9.40
C ASP A 13 4.38 0.47 -9.35
N LYS A 14 4.13 -0.71 -9.93
CA LYS A 14 2.89 -1.45 -9.66
C LYS A 14 2.98 -2.08 -8.28
N VAL A 15 1.94 -1.91 -7.48
CA VAL A 15 1.87 -2.47 -6.13
C VAL A 15 0.53 -3.18 -5.91
N VAL A 16 0.56 -4.17 -5.01
CA VAL A 16 -0.63 -4.83 -4.49
C VAL A 16 -1.04 -4.11 -3.21
N ILE A 17 -2.31 -3.74 -3.12
CA ILE A 17 -2.92 -3.16 -1.92
C ILE A 17 -3.97 -4.12 -1.36
N GLY A 18 -4.08 -4.15 -0.03
CA GLY A 18 -5.11 -4.89 0.69
C GLY A 18 -6.02 -3.95 1.48
N GLU A 19 -7.28 -4.33 1.65
CA GLU A 19 -8.20 -3.65 2.56
C GLU A 19 -7.84 -3.92 4.02
N CYS A 20 -8.13 -2.96 4.90
CA CYS A 20 -7.92 -3.06 6.34
C CYS A 20 -8.93 -2.18 7.09
N ARG A 21 -8.83 -2.14 8.42
CA ARG A 21 -9.58 -1.17 9.25
C ARG A 21 -9.29 0.27 8.78
N PRO A 22 -10.24 1.22 8.94
CA PRO A 22 -9.99 2.62 8.63
C PRO A 22 -8.79 3.16 9.43
N LEU A 23 -7.78 3.63 8.72
CA LEU A 23 -6.56 4.24 9.27
C LEU A 23 -6.67 5.75 9.36
N ALA A 24 -7.46 6.37 8.48
CA ALA A 24 -7.75 7.80 8.47
C ALA A 24 -9.12 8.07 7.82
N LYS A 25 -9.52 9.34 7.73
CA LYS A 25 -10.82 9.75 7.13
C LYS A 25 -11.07 9.14 5.74
N THR A 26 -10.03 8.95 4.94
CA THR A 26 -10.11 8.47 3.56
C THR A 26 -9.20 7.27 3.29
N VAL A 27 -8.59 6.68 4.32
CA VAL A 27 -7.60 5.61 4.14
C VAL A 27 -8.05 4.33 4.84
N SER A 28 -8.42 3.33 4.06
CA SER A 28 -8.81 1.99 4.54
C SER A 28 -8.05 0.86 3.83
N PHE A 29 -6.91 1.20 3.22
CA PHE A 29 -6.08 0.28 2.43
C PHE A 29 -4.61 0.45 2.79
N VAL A 30 -3.86 -0.65 2.73
CA VAL A 30 -2.41 -0.68 2.99
C VAL A 30 -1.69 -1.34 1.82
N VAL A 31 -0.49 -0.83 1.50
CA VAL A 31 0.39 -1.44 0.49
C VAL A 31 1.00 -2.73 1.05
N LEU A 32 0.82 -3.85 0.34
CA LEU A 32 1.33 -5.17 0.73
C LEU A 32 2.69 -5.48 0.10
N GLY A 33 2.95 -5.01 -1.12
CA GLY A 33 4.22 -5.25 -1.82
C GLY A 33 4.12 -5.10 -3.33
N LYS A 34 5.16 -5.53 -4.04
CA LYS A 34 5.20 -5.56 -5.51
C LYS A 34 4.65 -6.89 -6.02
N PRO A 35 3.91 -6.91 -7.14
CA PRO A 35 3.47 -8.16 -7.75
C PRO A 35 4.70 -8.94 -8.25
N ILE A 36 4.69 -10.25 -8.06
CA ILE A 36 5.68 -11.15 -8.65
C ILE A 36 5.31 -11.29 -10.13
N SER A 37 6.26 -10.95 -11.00
CA SER A 37 6.15 -11.13 -12.45
C SER A 37 6.59 -12.53 -12.82
#